data_AF-A0A2G9XI92-F1
#
_entry.id   AF-A0A2G9XI92-F1
#
_cell.length_a   1.000
_cell.length_b   1.000
_cell.length_c   1.000
_cell.angle_alpha   90.00
_cell.angle_beta   90.00
_cell.angle_gamma   90.00
#
_symmetry.space_group_name_H-M   'P 1'
#
loop_
_entity.id
_entity.type
_entity.pdbx_description
1 polymer ?
#
loop_
_entity_poly.entity_id
_entity_poly.type
_entity_poly.pdbx_seq_one_letter_code
_entity_poly.pdbx_strand_id
1 'polypeptide(L)'
;MKEAVLDFITSYENRISMVEKLITTAYQATAASNDSLNELDKERERLKTSLQETLAKNCSLRRKDFNNLMEGVLSDSKRKKNQVEEEQRQVRGKLKEYLDEQKELAISLRQRLVKFTQGEADKDSLEMIISDLKAVYQDKGEQVFALLRNFQLHLEVFQRGQEEINHKLQRLVDRGEPLGIDDLRQLEAAKEREQRLADRQLRRKDVERLLAHFKQQRQTNNVTGDK
;
A
#
# COMPACT_ATOMS: atom_id res chain seq x y z
N MET A 1 -35.26 -22.94 -11.04
CA MET A 1 -34.80 -21.59 -11.43
C MET A 1 -34.70 -20.65 -10.23
N LYS A 2 -35.70 -20.57 -9.32
CA LYS A 2 -35.62 -19.75 -8.10
C LYS A 2 -34.46 -20.13 -7.16
N GLU A 3 -34.24 -21.41 -6.90
CA GLU A 3 -33.11 -21.90 -6.06
C GLU A 3 -31.74 -21.53 -6.64
N ALA A 4 -31.49 -21.84 -7.93
CA ALA A 4 -30.21 -21.54 -8.58
C ALA A 4 -29.81 -20.05 -8.52
N VAL A 5 -30.80 -19.15 -8.48
CA VAL A 5 -30.55 -17.72 -8.40
C VAL A 5 -30.34 -17.24 -6.96
N LEU A 6 -31.04 -17.83 -5.98
CA LEU A 6 -30.76 -17.65 -4.56
C LEU A 6 -29.35 -18.14 -4.19
N ASP A 7 -28.92 -19.26 -4.75
CA ASP A 7 -27.58 -19.81 -4.59
C ASP A 7 -26.51 -18.87 -5.18
N PHE A 8 -26.79 -18.23 -6.32
CA PHE A 8 -25.90 -17.24 -6.93
C PHE A 8 -25.72 -16.00 -6.04
N ILE A 9 -26.81 -15.45 -5.47
CA ILE A 9 -26.74 -14.31 -4.55
C ILE A 9 -25.94 -14.70 -3.31
N THR A 10 -26.25 -15.85 -2.72
CA THR A 10 -25.56 -16.35 -1.52
C THR A 10 -24.06 -16.53 -1.81
N SER A 11 -23.70 -17.04 -2.99
CA SER A 11 -22.32 -17.13 -3.46
C SER A 11 -21.65 -15.75 -3.58
N TYR A 12 -22.37 -14.75 -4.10
CA TYR A 12 -21.88 -13.37 -4.22
C TYR A 12 -21.69 -12.68 -2.87
N GLU A 13 -22.67 -12.80 -1.96
CA GLU A 13 -22.60 -12.30 -0.59
C GLU A 13 -21.42 -12.95 0.17
N ASN A 14 -21.23 -14.26 0.01
CA ASN A 14 -20.08 -14.99 0.56
C ASN A 14 -18.75 -14.48 -0.02
N ARG A 15 -18.70 -14.19 -1.33
CA ARG A 15 -17.52 -13.59 -1.97
C ARG A 15 -17.22 -12.19 -1.46
N ILE A 16 -18.24 -11.34 -1.28
CA ILE A 16 -18.07 -10.02 -0.66
C ILE A 16 -17.50 -10.18 0.75
N SER A 17 -18.07 -11.08 1.56
CA SER A 17 -17.57 -11.35 2.91
C SER A 17 -16.13 -11.88 2.91
N MET A 18 -15.76 -12.72 1.95
CA MET A 18 -14.39 -13.21 1.80
C MET A 18 -13.42 -12.10 1.40
N VAL A 19 -13.83 -11.22 0.49
CA VAL A 19 -13.06 -10.04 0.08
C VAL A 19 -12.90 -9.08 1.26
N GLU A 20 -13.97 -8.81 2.01
CA GLU A 20 -13.93 -8.01 3.25
C GLU A 20 -12.96 -8.61 4.27
N LYS A 21 -12.97 -9.94 4.47
CA LYS A 21 -12.00 -10.63 5.33
C LYS A 21 -10.56 -10.50 4.84
N LEU A 22 -10.30 -10.77 3.55
CA LEU A 22 -8.95 -10.65 2.96
C LEU A 22 -8.41 -9.22 3.09
N ILE A 23 -9.27 -8.24 2.82
CA ILE A 23 -8.98 -6.83 3.01
C ILE A 23 -8.68 -6.52 4.47
N THR A 24 -9.50 -7.01 5.40
CA THR A 24 -9.30 -6.80 6.85
C THR A 24 -8.01 -7.43 7.34
N THR A 25 -7.66 -8.63 6.86
CA THR A 25 -6.41 -9.31 7.19
C THR A 25 -5.20 -8.58 6.60
N ALA A 26 -5.25 -8.16 5.34
CA ALA A 26 -4.21 -7.34 4.72
C ALA A 26 -4.02 -6.02 5.50
N TYR A 27 -5.12 -5.42 5.96
CA TYR A 27 -5.08 -4.22 6.79
C TYR A 27 -4.48 -4.49 8.17
N GLN A 28 -4.83 -5.58 8.84
CA GLN A 28 -4.24 -5.97 10.12
C GLN A 28 -2.72 -6.20 9.98
N ALA A 29 -2.27 -6.77 8.87
CA ALA A 29 -0.84 -6.87 8.56
C ALA A 29 -0.19 -5.48 8.40
N THR A 30 -0.87 -4.51 7.79
CA THR A 30 -0.37 -3.12 7.72
C THR A 30 -0.39 -2.40 9.07
N ALA A 31 -1.32 -2.74 9.97
CA ALA A 31 -1.36 -2.21 11.32
C ALA A 31 -0.24 -2.79 12.20
N ALA A 32 0.05 -4.09 12.10
CA ALA A 32 1.23 -4.70 12.72
C ALA A 32 2.54 -4.07 12.20
N SER A 33 2.55 -3.62 10.95
CA SER A 33 3.64 -2.82 10.39
C SER A 33 3.79 -1.44 11.08
N ASN A 34 2.72 -0.79 11.53
CA ASN A 34 2.83 0.46 12.28
C ASN A 34 3.55 0.26 13.63
N ASP A 35 3.30 -0.87 14.29
CA ASP A 35 4.04 -1.24 15.51
C ASP A 35 5.52 -1.48 15.19
N SER A 36 5.81 -2.18 14.09
CA SER A 36 7.18 -2.36 13.60
C SER A 36 7.89 -1.02 13.30
N LEU A 37 7.19 -0.06 12.68
CA LEU A 37 7.74 1.27 12.40
C LEU A 37 8.03 2.04 13.69
N ASN A 38 7.18 1.92 14.71
CA ASN A 38 7.41 2.53 16.01
C ASN A 38 8.63 1.92 16.72
N GLU A 39 8.86 0.62 16.60
CA GLU A 39 10.07 -0.01 17.11
C GLU A 39 11.33 0.47 16.39
N LEU A 40 11.28 0.62 15.06
CA LEU A 40 12.39 1.21 14.29
C LEU A 40 12.68 2.66 14.71
N ASP A 41 11.65 3.46 15.03
CA ASP A 41 11.84 4.82 15.54
C ASP A 41 12.48 4.83 16.94
N LYS A 42 12.05 3.94 17.83
CA LYS A 42 12.66 3.78 19.17
C LYS A 42 14.12 3.35 19.07
N GLU A 43 14.42 2.38 18.21
CA GLU A 43 15.78 1.94 17.92
C GLU A 43 16.63 3.10 17.42
N ARG A 44 16.10 3.90 16.49
CA ARG A 44 16.81 5.07 15.95
C ARG A 44 17.14 6.11 17.01
N GLU A 45 16.22 6.44 17.91
CA GLU A 45 16.50 7.41 18.98
C GLU A 45 17.54 6.87 19.96
N ARG A 46 17.55 5.55 20.23
CA ARG A 46 18.61 4.90 21.02
C ARG A 46 19.97 5.03 20.32
N LEU A 47 20.03 4.67 19.03
CA LEU A 47 21.24 4.76 18.21
C LEU A 47 21.80 6.17 18.13
N LYS A 48 20.93 7.16 17.92
CA LYS A 48 21.29 8.58 17.92
C LYS A 48 21.91 9.00 19.26
N THR A 49 21.32 8.56 20.38
CA THR A 49 21.83 8.86 21.71
C THR A 49 23.21 8.24 21.92
N SER A 50 23.38 6.97 21.54
CA SER A 50 24.67 6.28 21.61
C SER A 50 25.73 6.97 20.74
N LEU A 51 25.38 7.42 19.53
CA LEU A 51 26.31 8.18 18.68
C LEU A 51 26.71 9.52 19.30
N GLN A 52 25.78 10.23 19.94
CA GLN A 52 26.09 11.47 20.67
C GLN A 52 27.08 11.23 21.82
N GLU A 53 26.93 10.13 22.55
CA GLU A 53 27.86 9.75 23.62
C GLU A 53 29.24 9.41 23.07
N THR A 54 29.33 8.63 21.97
CA THR A 54 30.59 8.30 21.30
C THR A 54 31.29 9.57 20.80
N LEU A 55 30.54 10.52 20.24
CA LEU A 55 31.07 11.82 19.82
C LEU A 55 31.63 12.64 20.98
N ALA A 56 30.91 12.67 22.10
CA ALA A 56 31.35 13.39 23.29
C ALA A 56 32.65 12.81 23.86
N LYS A 57 32.82 11.49 23.80
CA LYS A 57 34.05 10.79 24.24
C LYS A 57 35.23 11.05 23.30
N ASN A 58 34.98 11.01 21.99
CA ASN A 58 36.05 11.05 20.97
C ASN A 58 36.40 12.46 20.48
N CYS A 59 35.65 13.50 20.89
CA CYS A 59 35.83 14.90 20.46
C CYS A 59 35.93 15.09 18.93
N SER A 60 35.32 14.18 18.16
CA SER A 60 35.64 13.96 16.74
C SER A 60 34.84 14.81 15.77
N LEU A 61 33.65 15.28 16.19
CA LEU A 61 32.79 16.16 15.42
C LEU A 61 32.16 17.20 16.34
N ARG A 62 32.00 18.44 15.86
CA ARG A 62 31.29 19.45 16.63
C ARG A 62 29.85 19.00 16.83
N ARG A 63 29.39 19.03 18.08
CA ARG A 63 28.02 18.65 18.46
C ARG A 63 26.94 19.33 17.58
N LYS A 64 27.18 20.59 17.20
CA LYS A 64 26.28 21.35 16.32
C LYS A 64 26.16 20.73 14.93
N ASP A 65 27.26 20.33 14.33
CA ASP A 65 27.28 19.76 12.98
C ASP A 65 26.62 18.37 12.97
N PHE A 66 26.89 17.55 13.99
CA PHE A 66 26.18 16.28 14.18
C PHE A 66 24.67 16.49 14.31
N ASN A 67 24.24 17.39 15.19
CA ASN A 67 22.82 17.64 15.44
C ASN A 67 22.11 18.10 14.18
N ASN A 68 22.71 19.02 13.41
CA ASN A 68 22.12 19.52 12.17
C ASN A 68 21.94 18.39 11.13
N LEU A 69 22.94 17.53 10.95
CA LEU A 69 22.88 16.40 10.01
C LEU A 69 21.83 15.37 10.45
N MET A 70 21.83 15.00 11.74
CA MET A 70 20.84 14.07 12.28
C MET A 70 19.43 14.64 12.21
N GLU A 71 19.25 15.93 12.46
CA GLU A 71 17.95 16.59 12.33
C GLU A 71 17.45 16.55 10.88
N GLY A 72 18.32 16.74 9.89
CA GLY A 72 17.98 16.56 8.48
C GLY A 72 17.53 15.13 8.15
N VAL A 73 18.24 14.12 8.66
CA VAL A 73 17.86 12.71 8.46
C VAL A 73 16.52 12.39 9.13
N LEU A 74 16.33 12.83 10.37
CA LEU A 74 15.15 12.53 11.19
C LEU A 74 13.89 13.28 10.72
N SER A 75 14.01 14.55 10.36
CA SER A 75 12.89 15.37 9.89
C SER A 75 12.30 14.82 8.60
N ASP A 76 13.14 14.41 7.66
CA ASP A 76 12.70 13.76 6.43
C ASP A 76 12.07 12.39 6.68
N SER A 77 12.63 11.60 7.60
CA SER A 77 12.04 10.31 7.99
C SER A 77 10.63 10.51 8.56
N LYS A 78 10.47 11.49 9.46
CA LYS A 78 9.18 11.87 10.05
C LYS A 78 8.20 12.36 8.99
N ARG A 79 8.65 13.18 8.04
CA ARG A 79 7.82 13.65 6.92
C ARG A 79 7.31 12.48 6.08
N LYS A 80 8.18 11.52 5.75
CA LYS A 80 7.79 10.32 4.99
C LYS A 80 6.85 9.42 5.78
N LYS A 81 7.07 9.25 7.08
CA LYS A 81 6.14 8.52 7.96
C LYS A 81 4.74 9.13 7.91
N ASN A 82 4.64 10.45 8.09
CA ASN A 82 3.36 11.15 8.01
C ASN A 82 2.68 10.98 6.64
N GLN A 83 3.46 10.95 5.55
CA GLN A 83 2.93 10.69 4.21
C GLN A 83 2.36 9.27 4.10
N VAL A 84 3.08 8.25 4.57
CA VAL A 84 2.61 6.85 4.58
C VAL A 84 1.34 6.71 5.42
N GLU A 85 1.25 7.38 6.58
CA GLU A 85 0.07 7.39 7.43
C GLU A 85 -1.15 8.06 6.77
N GLU A 86 -0.92 9.10 5.97
CA GLU A 86 -1.96 9.78 5.20
C GLU A 86 -2.42 8.90 4.02
N GLU A 87 -1.49 8.31 3.28
CA GLU A 87 -1.80 7.34 2.21
C GLU A 87 -2.61 6.15 2.78
N GLN A 88 -2.25 5.65 3.97
CA GLN A 88 -3.00 4.61 4.66
C GLN A 88 -4.44 5.04 4.96
N ARG A 89 -4.65 6.28 5.43
CA ARG A 89 -5.98 6.84 5.69
C ARG A 89 -6.81 6.94 4.42
N GLN A 90 -6.20 7.39 3.32
CA GLN A 90 -6.88 7.51 2.02
C GLN A 90 -7.28 6.15 1.45
N VAL A 91 -6.35 5.18 1.47
CA VAL A 91 -6.62 3.79 1.06
C VAL A 91 -7.77 3.22 1.87
N ARG A 92 -7.76 3.43 3.19
CA ARG A 92 -8.85 3.00 4.08
C ARG A 92 -10.20 3.63 3.72
N GLY A 93 -10.22 4.92 3.42
CA GLY A 93 -11.43 5.62 2.99
C GLY A 93 -12.02 5.00 1.72
N LYS A 94 -11.19 4.85 0.67
CA LYS A 94 -11.59 4.28 -0.61
C LYS A 94 -12.07 2.84 -0.52
N LEU A 95 -11.41 2.07 0.33
CA LEU A 95 -11.75 0.67 0.58
C LEU A 95 -13.09 0.52 1.28
N LYS A 96 -13.36 1.40 2.26
CA LYS A 96 -14.65 1.44 2.95
C LYS A 96 -15.77 1.84 1.97
N GLU A 97 -15.56 2.90 1.20
CA GLU A 97 -16.49 3.35 0.15
C GLU A 97 -16.84 2.20 -0.80
N TYR A 98 -15.84 1.48 -1.30
CA TYR A 98 -16.04 0.32 -2.17
C TYR A 98 -16.85 -0.79 -1.51
N LEU A 99 -16.55 -1.15 -0.25
CA LEU A 99 -17.28 -2.19 0.46
C LEU A 99 -18.73 -1.79 0.73
N ASP A 100 -18.98 -0.53 1.08
CA ASP A 100 -20.33 -0.01 1.30
C ASP A 100 -21.13 -0.05 -0.01
N GLU A 101 -20.53 0.36 -1.14
CA GLU A 101 -21.15 0.23 -2.46
C GLU A 101 -21.46 -1.24 -2.85
N GLN A 102 -20.55 -2.17 -2.56
CA GLN A 102 -20.78 -3.59 -2.83
C GLN A 102 -21.94 -4.17 -2.01
N LYS A 103 -22.09 -3.71 -0.75
CA LYS A 103 -23.21 -4.10 0.11
C LYS A 103 -24.54 -3.57 -0.43
N GLU A 104 -24.59 -2.31 -0.84
CA GLU A 104 -25.79 -1.71 -1.45
C GLU A 104 -26.17 -2.40 -2.76
N LEU A 105 -25.19 -2.75 -3.59
CA LEU A 105 -25.42 -3.51 -4.82
C LEU A 105 -26.00 -4.89 -4.54
N ALA A 106 -25.48 -5.60 -3.54
CA ALA A 106 -26.01 -6.91 -3.13
C ALA A 106 -27.46 -6.80 -2.62
N ILE A 107 -27.78 -5.78 -1.81
CA ILE A 107 -29.14 -5.52 -1.33
C ILE A 107 -30.09 -5.23 -2.50
N SER A 108 -29.70 -4.35 -3.42
CA SER A 108 -30.48 -4.01 -4.62
C SER A 108 -30.74 -5.23 -5.50
N LEU A 109 -29.72 -6.05 -5.74
CA LEU A 109 -29.83 -7.30 -6.49
C LEU A 109 -30.84 -8.25 -5.83
N ARG A 110 -30.75 -8.41 -4.51
CA ARG A 110 -31.67 -9.25 -3.73
C ARG A 110 -33.11 -8.77 -3.81
N GLN A 111 -33.36 -7.47 -3.63
CA GLN A 111 -34.71 -6.90 -3.70
C GLN A 111 -35.35 -7.12 -5.07
N ARG A 112 -34.60 -6.87 -6.15
CA ARG A 112 -35.10 -7.06 -7.52
C ARG A 112 -35.33 -8.52 -7.85
N LEU A 113 -34.52 -9.42 -7.28
CA LEU A 113 -34.72 -10.85 -7.41
C LEU A 113 -35.99 -11.35 -6.74
N VAL A 114 -36.31 -10.84 -5.55
CA VAL A 114 -37.60 -11.14 -4.90
C VAL A 114 -38.76 -10.75 -5.84
N LYS A 115 -38.73 -9.54 -6.43
CA LYS A 115 -39.74 -9.09 -7.39
C LYS A 115 -39.81 -9.97 -8.65
N PHE A 116 -38.67 -10.38 -9.19
CA PHE A 116 -38.61 -11.32 -10.31
C PHE A 116 -39.26 -12.67 -9.95
N THR A 117 -38.98 -13.21 -8.76
CA THR A 117 -39.61 -14.46 -8.31
C THR A 117 -41.11 -14.34 -8.05
N GLN A 118 -41.62 -13.14 -7.80
CA GLN A 118 -43.04 -12.83 -7.66
C GLN A 118 -43.73 -12.63 -9.02
N GLY A 119 -42.99 -12.64 -10.13
CA GLY A 119 -43.51 -12.42 -11.49
C GLY A 119 -43.72 -10.95 -11.84
N GLU A 120 -43.21 -10.03 -11.01
CA GLU A 120 -43.39 -8.58 -11.18
C GLU A 120 -42.29 -7.93 -12.05
N ALA A 121 -41.23 -8.67 -12.39
CA ALA A 121 -40.09 -8.16 -13.16
C ALA A 121 -39.76 -9.09 -14.33
N ASP A 122 -39.34 -8.47 -15.44
CA ASP A 122 -38.92 -9.15 -16.66
C ASP A 122 -37.47 -9.68 -16.56
N LYS A 123 -37.19 -10.73 -17.32
CA LYS A 123 -35.88 -11.40 -17.40
C LYS A 123 -34.80 -10.44 -17.92
N ASP A 124 -35.14 -9.59 -18.89
CA ASP A 124 -34.20 -8.63 -19.48
C ASP A 124 -33.72 -7.58 -18.46
N SER A 125 -34.60 -7.21 -17.52
CA SER A 125 -34.25 -6.33 -16.39
C SER A 125 -33.22 -6.99 -15.47
N LEU A 126 -33.38 -8.30 -15.21
CA LEU A 126 -32.45 -9.07 -14.37
C LEU A 126 -31.05 -9.19 -15.02
N GLU A 127 -31.01 -9.43 -16.33
CA GLU A 127 -29.78 -9.61 -17.09
C GLU A 127 -28.96 -8.30 -17.17
N MET A 128 -29.62 -7.15 -17.37
CA MET A 128 -28.97 -5.83 -17.28
C MET A 128 -28.31 -5.61 -15.92
N ILE A 129 -29.00 -5.91 -14.82
CA ILE A 129 -28.46 -5.68 -13.47
C ILE A 129 -27.24 -6.56 -13.21
N ILE A 130 -27.28 -7.82 -13.63
CA ILE A 130 -26.13 -8.72 -13.51
C ILE A 130 -24.94 -8.19 -14.32
N SER A 131 -25.20 -7.62 -15.49
CA SER A 131 -24.19 -6.98 -16.33
C SER A 131 -23.60 -5.72 -15.66
N ASP A 132 -24.44 -4.84 -15.12
CA ASP A 132 -24.02 -3.64 -14.38
C ASP A 132 -23.19 -4.01 -13.16
N LEU A 133 -23.60 -5.04 -12.43
CA LEU A 133 -22.90 -5.53 -11.24
C LEU A 133 -21.52 -6.09 -11.60
N LYS A 134 -21.41 -6.82 -12.73
CA LYS A 134 -20.13 -7.27 -13.27
C LYS A 134 -19.23 -6.09 -13.66
N ALA A 135 -19.78 -5.09 -14.34
CA ALA A 135 -19.03 -3.92 -14.78
C ALA A 135 -18.49 -3.12 -13.57
N VAL A 136 -19.33 -2.86 -12.57
CA VAL A 136 -18.93 -2.14 -11.35
C VAL A 136 -17.89 -2.93 -10.56
N TYR A 137 -18.06 -4.26 -10.44
CA TYR A 137 -17.09 -5.11 -9.76
C TYR A 137 -15.72 -5.13 -10.47
N GLN A 138 -15.72 -5.23 -11.81
CA GLN A 138 -14.49 -5.23 -12.59
C GLN A 138 -13.77 -3.89 -12.50
N ASP A 139 -14.45 -2.78 -12.79
CA ASP A 139 -13.80 -1.47 -12.85
C ASP A 139 -13.34 -0.96 -11.48
N LYS A 140 -14.27 -0.86 -10.51
CA LYS A 140 -13.93 -0.34 -9.18
C LYS A 140 -13.08 -1.31 -8.36
N GLY A 141 -13.31 -2.62 -8.53
CA GLY A 141 -12.51 -3.64 -7.86
C GLY A 141 -11.04 -3.56 -8.28
N GLU A 142 -10.77 -3.50 -9.58
CA GLU A 142 -9.40 -3.35 -10.09
C GLU A 142 -8.71 -2.09 -9.59
N GLN A 143 -9.42 -0.95 -9.54
CA GLN A 143 -8.90 0.30 -9.00
C GLN A 143 -8.50 0.18 -7.52
N VAL A 144 -9.37 -0.43 -6.69
CA VAL A 144 -9.08 -0.63 -5.25
C VAL A 144 -7.92 -1.61 -5.04
N PHE A 145 -7.85 -2.69 -5.80
CA PHE A 145 -6.73 -3.64 -5.72
C PHE A 145 -5.41 -3.00 -6.18
N ALA A 146 -5.44 -2.18 -7.23
CA ALA A 146 -4.28 -1.43 -7.66
C ALA A 146 -3.80 -0.44 -6.58
N LEU A 147 -4.73 0.26 -5.94
CA LEU A 147 -4.44 1.17 -4.82
C LEU A 147 -3.79 0.44 -3.64
N LEU A 148 -4.34 -0.69 -3.22
CA LEU A 148 -3.79 -1.51 -2.13
C LEU A 148 -2.38 -2.02 -2.44
N ARG A 149 -2.15 -2.52 -3.66
CA ARG A 149 -0.83 -3.00 -4.09
C ARG A 149 0.21 -1.87 -4.12
N ASN A 150 -0.19 -0.69 -4.60
CA ASN A 150 0.68 0.47 -4.63
C ASN A 150 1.06 0.92 -3.22
N PHE A 151 0.07 0.99 -2.31
CA PHE A 151 0.32 1.31 -0.90
C PHE A 151 1.24 0.29 -0.22
N GLN A 152 1.01 -1.01 -0.42
CA GLN A 152 1.86 -2.06 0.14
C GLN A 152 3.31 -1.91 -0.33
N LEU A 153 3.52 -1.62 -1.61
CA LEU A 153 4.86 -1.39 -2.15
C LEU A 153 5.53 -0.15 -1.54
N HIS A 154 4.82 0.95 -1.40
CA HIS A 154 5.34 2.16 -0.74
C HIS A 154 5.74 1.87 0.71
N LEU A 155 4.91 1.11 1.43
CA LEU A 155 5.16 0.73 2.81
C LEU A 155 6.41 -0.15 2.94
N GLU A 156 6.55 -1.19 2.11
CA GLU A 156 7.73 -2.07 2.09
C GLU A 156 9.02 -1.30 1.77
N VAL A 157 8.97 -0.38 0.80
CA VAL A 157 10.08 0.50 0.45
C VAL A 157 10.45 1.40 1.62
N PHE A 158 9.46 2.00 2.27
CA PHE A 158 9.68 2.88 3.41
C PHE A 158 10.33 2.11 4.55
N GLN A 159 9.78 0.95 4.95
CA GLN A 159 10.34 0.08 6.00
C GLN A 159 11.79 -0.29 5.73
N ARG A 160 12.10 -0.78 4.53
CA ARG A 160 13.48 -1.13 4.15
C ARG A 160 14.42 0.06 4.27
N GLY A 161 13.98 1.24 3.85
CA GLY A 161 14.75 2.47 4.02
C GLY A 161 15.00 2.83 5.49
N GLN A 162 14.01 2.62 6.36
CA GLN A 162 14.15 2.83 7.80
C GLN A 162 15.16 1.84 8.43
N GLU A 163 15.08 0.57 8.06
CA GLU A 163 15.99 -0.50 8.50
C GLU A 163 17.42 -0.23 8.05
N GLU A 164 17.64 0.18 6.80
CA GLU A 164 18.98 0.46 6.29
C GLU A 164 19.63 1.65 7.01
N ILE A 165 18.84 2.71 7.27
CA ILE A 165 19.30 3.86 8.06
C ILE A 165 19.71 3.39 9.46
N ASN A 166 18.87 2.60 10.14
CA ASN A 166 19.18 2.08 11.47
C ASN A 166 20.43 1.19 11.44
N HIS A 167 20.55 0.30 10.46
CA HIS A 167 21.72 -0.55 10.29
C HIS A 167 23.01 0.25 10.04
N LYS A 168 22.94 1.37 9.31
CA LYS A 168 24.08 2.28 9.12
C LYS A 168 24.44 3.01 10.41
N LEU A 169 23.44 3.52 11.14
CA LEU A 169 23.67 4.13 12.46
C LEU A 169 24.27 3.13 13.46
N GLN A 170 23.78 1.89 13.49
CA GLN A 170 24.31 0.82 14.34
C GLN A 170 25.79 0.53 14.02
N ARG A 171 26.16 0.40 12.73
CA ARG A 171 27.57 0.23 12.34
C ARG A 171 28.46 1.38 12.80
N LEU A 172 27.95 2.62 12.76
CA LEU A 172 28.67 3.78 13.27
C LEU A 172 28.84 3.75 14.80
N VAL A 173 27.84 3.24 15.53
CA VAL A 173 27.95 3.00 16.98
C VAL A 173 28.99 1.91 17.26
N ASP A 174 28.89 0.78 16.58
CA ASP A 174 29.73 -0.41 16.81
C ASP A 174 31.21 -0.15 16.49
N ARG A 175 31.48 0.69 15.47
CA ARG A 175 32.85 1.04 15.10
C ARG A 175 33.59 1.73 16.26
N GLY A 176 32.90 2.50 17.11
CA GLY A 176 33.48 3.15 18.30
C GLY A 176 34.57 4.20 18.04
N GLU A 177 35.01 4.34 16.79
CA GLU A 177 36.04 5.28 16.32
C GLU A 177 35.52 6.74 16.24
N PRO A 178 36.42 7.72 16.09
CA PRO A 178 36.07 9.09 15.71
C PRO A 178 35.08 9.09 14.53
N LEU A 179 33.96 9.78 14.70
CA LEU A 179 32.97 9.96 13.64
C LEU A 179 33.38 11.14 12.79
N GLY A 180 33.67 10.89 11.52
CA GLY A 180 33.91 11.93 10.54
C GLY A 180 32.61 12.49 9.98
N ILE A 181 32.66 13.72 9.45
CA ILE A 181 31.54 14.29 8.71
C ILE A 181 31.17 13.45 7.48
N ASP A 182 32.16 12.76 6.90
CA ASP A 182 31.95 11.90 5.73
C ASP A 182 31.14 10.65 6.05
N ASP A 183 31.23 10.13 7.28
CA ASP A 183 30.41 9.01 7.73
C ASP A 183 28.92 9.37 7.78
N LEU A 184 28.62 10.58 8.24
CA LEU A 184 27.25 11.11 8.28
C LEU A 184 26.74 11.47 6.88
N ARG A 185 27.60 12.00 6.00
CA ARG A 185 27.26 12.23 4.59
C ARG A 185 26.97 10.95 3.83
N GLN A 186 27.67 9.86 4.15
CA GLN A 186 27.35 8.54 3.58
C GLN A 186 25.93 8.08 3.98
N LEU A 187 25.44 8.48 5.15
CA LEU A 187 24.09 8.18 5.61
C LEU A 187 23.03 8.96 4.81
N GLU A 188 23.30 10.22 4.47
CA GLU A 188 22.45 11.01 3.57
C GLU A 188 22.47 10.44 2.14
N ALA A 189 23.67 10.15 1.61
CA ALA A 189 23.83 9.59 0.27
C ALA A 189 23.17 8.22 0.11
N ALA A 190 23.23 7.39 1.17
CA ALA A 190 22.53 6.12 1.27
C ALA A 190 21.02 6.29 1.12
N LYS A 191 20.45 7.20 1.90
CA LYS A 191 19.03 7.52 1.89
C LYS A 191 18.58 8.03 0.52
N GLU A 192 19.35 8.91 -0.12
CA GLU A 192 19.05 9.36 -1.48
C GLU A 192 19.10 8.21 -2.49
N ARG A 193 20.07 7.31 -2.36
CA ARG A 193 20.20 6.15 -3.23
C ARG A 193 18.98 5.23 -3.11
N GLU A 194 18.53 4.96 -1.89
CA GLU A 194 17.31 4.17 -1.65
C GLU A 194 16.09 4.85 -2.24
N GLN A 195 15.96 6.18 -2.09
CA GLN A 195 14.86 6.91 -2.72
C GLN A 195 14.89 6.81 -4.25
N ARG A 196 16.07 6.88 -4.87
CA ARG A 196 16.20 6.67 -6.32
C ARG A 196 15.88 5.23 -6.73
N LEU A 197 16.21 4.23 -5.91
CA LEU A 197 15.88 2.83 -6.16
C LEU A 197 14.38 2.58 -6.04
N ALA A 198 13.74 3.12 -5.01
CA ALA A 198 12.30 3.14 -4.82
C ALA A 198 11.57 3.70 -6.05
N ASP A 199 11.95 4.90 -6.49
CA ASP A 199 11.33 5.56 -7.64
C ASP A 199 11.50 4.75 -8.93
N ARG A 200 12.65 4.09 -9.10
CA ARG A 200 12.90 3.21 -10.25
C ARG A 200 12.05 1.96 -10.20
N GLN A 201 11.88 1.34 -9.02
CA GLN A 201 11.02 0.17 -8.85
C GLN A 201 9.56 0.52 -9.11
N LEU A 202 9.10 1.67 -8.61
CA LEU A 202 7.74 2.16 -8.86
C LEU A 202 7.49 2.32 -10.37
N ARG A 203 8.38 3.08 -11.04
CA ARG A 203 8.31 3.30 -12.50
C ARG A 203 8.35 1.99 -13.28
N ARG A 204 9.19 1.03 -12.86
CA ARG A 204 9.26 -0.28 -13.51
C ARG A 204 7.92 -1.02 -13.44
N LYS A 205 7.28 -1.06 -12.27
CA LYS A 205 5.97 -1.70 -12.12
C LYS A 205 4.87 -0.97 -12.90
N ASP A 206 4.92 0.34 -12.97
CA ASP A 206 3.98 1.13 -13.78
C ASP A 206 4.15 0.82 -15.28
N VAL A 207 5.39 0.74 -15.76
CA VAL A 207 5.70 0.33 -17.14
C VAL A 207 5.23 -1.10 -17.41
N GLU A 208 5.50 -2.05 -16.51
CA GLU A 208 5.02 -3.44 -16.63
C GLU A 208 3.50 -3.50 -16.75
N ARG A 209 2.77 -2.68 -15.97
CA ARG A 209 1.30 -2.57 -16.05
C ARG A 209 0.83 -2.00 -17.38
N LEU A 210 1.45 -0.92 -17.85
CA LEU A 210 1.12 -0.28 -19.12
C LEU A 210 1.35 -1.25 -20.30
N LEU A 211 2.46 -1.98 -20.28
CA LEU A 211 2.78 -3.00 -21.28
C LEU A 211 1.80 -4.17 -21.25
N ALA A 212 1.38 -4.62 -20.06
CA ALA A 212 0.36 -5.65 -19.93
C ALA A 212 -0.97 -5.20 -20.53
N HIS A 213 -1.40 -3.97 -20.25
CA HIS A 213 -2.61 -3.37 -20.84
C HIS A 213 -2.52 -3.33 -22.38
N PHE A 214 -1.42 -2.81 -22.94
CA PHE A 214 -1.24 -2.80 -24.39
C PHE A 214 -1.20 -4.18 -25.02
N LYS A 215 -0.63 -5.18 -24.33
CA LYS A 215 -0.61 -6.56 -24.81
C LYS A 215 -2.03 -7.13 -24.87
N GLN A 216 -2.83 -6.87 -23.85
CA GLN A 216 -4.22 -7.31 -23.78
C GLN A 216 -5.07 -6.65 -24.87
N GLN A 217 -4.89 -5.34 -25.10
CA GLN A 217 -5.58 -4.59 -26.15
C GLN A 217 -5.25 -5.10 -27.56
N ARG A 218 -4.00 -5.51 -27.82
CA ARG A 218 -3.63 -6.15 -29.08
C ARG A 218 -4.28 -7.52 -29.27
N GLN A 219 -4.37 -8.31 -28.20
CA GLN A 219 -5.02 -9.61 -28.24
C GLN A 219 -6.53 -9.48 -28.51
N THR A 220 -7.19 -8.49 -27.90
CA THR A 220 -8.62 -8.24 -28.16
C THR A 220 -8.88 -7.74 -29.57
N ASN A 221 -8.02 -6.86 -30.11
CA ASN A 221 -8.18 -6.31 -31.46
C ASN A 221 -7.90 -7.33 -32.57
N ASN A 222 -6.97 -8.27 -32.35
CA ASN A 222 -6.72 -9.36 -33.32
C ASN A 222 -7.86 -10.38 -33.38
N VAL A 223 -8.65 -10.52 -32.32
CA VAL A 223 -9.80 -11.45 -32.29
C VAL A 223 -11.05 -10.84 -32.96
N THR A 224 -11.17 -9.51 -33.02
CA THR A 224 -12.28 -8.82 -33.68
C THR A 224 -12.04 -8.50 -35.16
N GLY A 225 -10.80 -8.57 -35.65
CA GLY A 225 -10.43 -8.31 -37.05
C GLY A 225 -10.60 -9.48 -38.02
N ASP A 226 -10.99 -10.66 -37.55
CA ASP A 226 -11.12 -11.90 -38.34
C ASP A 226 -12.60 -12.32 -38.56
N LYS A 227 -13.52 -11.34 -38.51
CA LYS A 227 -14.95 -11.52 -38.81
C LYS A 227 -15.41 -10.66 -39.97
#